data_AF-A0A183U7W9-F1
#
_entry.id   AF-A0A183U7W9-F1
#
_cell.length_a   1.000
_cell.length_b   1.000
_cell.length_c   1.000
_cell.angle_alpha   90.00
_cell.angle_beta   90.00
_cell.angle_gamma   90.00
#
_symmetry.space_group_name_H-M   'P 1'
#
loop_
_entity.id
_entity.type
_entity.pdbx_description
1 polymer ?
#
loop_
_entity_poly.entity_id
_entity_poly.type
_entity_poly.pdbx_seq_one_letter_code
_entity_poly.pdbx_strand_id
1 'polypeptide(L)'
;LGVFDTAWMLRAYGLNSEGVMVMLAERESAYRLLAQATPDNLHKQLHKYTIDPRTRYISLEMTVQPHEVSHLVDTDNPRNVETNKPLPLRVDSNPAVTDAEFIAKFIFWFINSFAANDI
;
A
#
# COMPACT_ATOMS: atom_id res chain seq x y z
N LEU A 1 -0.79 -12.60 -6.76
CA LEU A 1 -0.58 -11.14 -6.94
C LEU A 1 -1.04 -10.35 -5.71
N GLY A 2 -2.25 -10.55 -5.17
CA GLY A 2 -2.75 -9.78 -4.01
C GLY A 2 -1.88 -9.80 -2.74
N VAL A 3 -1.07 -10.84 -2.51
CA VAL A 3 -0.09 -10.86 -1.40
C VAL A 3 0.99 -9.78 -1.59
N PHE A 4 1.48 -9.57 -2.81
CA PHE A 4 2.45 -8.50 -3.11
C PHE A 4 1.86 -7.11 -2.93
N ASP A 5 0.60 -6.91 -3.35
CA ASP A 5 -0.13 -5.64 -3.17
C ASP A 5 -0.33 -5.32 -1.68
N THR A 6 -0.58 -6.35 -0.86
CA THR A 6 -0.71 -6.21 0.59
C THR A 6 0.64 -5.90 1.24
N ALA A 7 1.72 -6.55 0.80
CA ALA A 7 3.07 -6.27 1.28
C ALA A 7 3.52 -4.83 0.94
N TRP A 8 3.16 -4.33 -0.25
CA TRP A 8 3.39 -2.94 -0.65
C TRP A 8 2.68 -1.94 0.27
N MET A 9 1.41 -2.20 0.59
CA MET A 9 0.63 -1.39 1.53
C MET A 9 1.27 -1.40 2.93
N LEU A 10 1.64 -2.58 3.44
CA LEU A 10 2.29 -2.71 4.75
C LEU A 10 3.66 -2.01 4.80
N ARG A 11 4.39 -2.00 3.69
CA ARG A 11 5.63 -1.20 3.57
C ARG A 11 5.34 0.28 3.78
N ALA A 12 4.36 0.84 3.08
CA ALA A 12 4.00 2.26 3.23
C ALA A 12 3.51 2.56 4.67
N TYR A 13 2.76 1.64 5.27
CA TYR A 13 2.28 1.76 6.64
C TYR A 13 3.43 1.77 7.64
N GLY A 14 4.35 0.81 7.57
CA GLY A 14 5.51 0.71 8.47
C GLY A 14 6.53 1.84 8.30
N LEU A 15 6.59 2.47 7.11
CA LEU A 15 7.41 3.67 6.89
C LEU A 15 6.74 4.95 7.40
N ASN A 16 5.46 4.89 7.79
CA ASN A 16 4.62 6.04 8.13
C ASN A 16 4.67 7.14 7.04
N SER A 17 4.76 6.72 5.78
CA SER A 17 4.93 7.65 4.66
C SER A 17 3.62 8.23 4.16
N GLU A 18 2.51 7.50 4.33
CA GLU A 18 1.19 7.87 3.84
C GLU A 18 0.11 7.64 4.91
N GLY A 19 -1.00 8.36 4.77
CA GLY A 19 -2.16 8.18 5.65
C GLY A 19 -2.94 6.92 5.31
N VAL A 20 -3.67 6.35 6.29
CA VAL A 20 -4.44 5.11 6.13
C VAL A 20 -5.39 5.17 4.94
N MET A 21 -6.08 6.29 4.75
CA MET A 21 -7.04 6.48 3.66
C MET A 21 -6.38 6.43 2.27
N VAL A 22 -5.19 7.01 2.12
CA VAL A 22 -4.40 6.97 0.89
C VAL A 22 -3.97 5.53 0.59
N MET A 23 -3.44 4.83 1.60
CA MET A 23 -3.01 3.44 1.45
C MET A 23 -4.17 2.51 1.07
N LEU A 24 -5.36 2.69 1.67
CA LEU A 24 -6.55 1.92 1.32
C LEU A 24 -7.03 2.20 -0.11
N ALA A 25 -7.05 3.46 -0.53
CA ALA A 25 -7.43 3.84 -1.88
C ALA A 25 -6.49 3.24 -2.94
N GLU A 26 -5.19 3.24 -2.68
CA GLU A 26 -4.21 2.58 -3.56
C GLU A 26 -4.40 1.06 -3.59
N ARG A 27 -4.64 0.46 -2.41
CA ARG A 27 -4.88 -0.97 -2.30
C ARG A 27 -6.15 -1.41 -3.02
N GLU A 28 -7.20 -0.61 -2.97
CA GLU A 28 -8.46 -0.86 -3.66
C GLU A 28 -8.33 -0.66 -5.18
N SER A 29 -7.57 0.35 -5.62
CA SER A 29 -7.22 0.53 -7.03
C SER A 29 -6.51 -0.70 -7.60
N ALA A 30 -5.50 -1.22 -6.89
CA ALA A 30 -4.80 -2.45 -7.27
C ALA A 30 -5.73 -3.68 -7.23
N TYR A 31 -6.69 -3.71 -6.31
CA TYR A 31 -7.67 -4.81 -6.24
C TYR A 31 -8.58 -4.86 -7.47
N ARG A 32 -9.01 -3.69 -7.98
CA ARG A 32 -9.77 -3.61 -9.24
C ARG A 32 -8.96 -4.10 -10.44
N LEU A 33 -7.66 -3.76 -10.50
CA LEU A 33 -6.77 -4.28 -11.54
C LEU A 33 -6.61 -5.80 -11.44
N LEU A 34 -6.53 -6.33 -10.22
CA LEU A 34 -6.43 -7.77 -9.98
C LEU A 34 -7.65 -8.53 -10.51
N ALA A 35 -8.86 -7.98 -10.38
CA ALA A 35 -10.08 -8.58 -10.91
C ALA A 35 -10.08 -8.69 -12.46
N GLN A 36 -9.26 -7.88 -13.13
CA GLN A 36 -9.11 -7.85 -14.60
C GLN A 36 -7.73 -8.36 -15.06
N ALA A 37 -7.00 -9.07 -14.18
CA ALA A 37 -5.65 -9.51 -14.46
C ALA A 37 -5.65 -10.66 -15.48
N THR A 38 -5.36 -10.30 -16.73
CA THR A 38 -5.09 -11.23 -17.83
C THR A 38 -3.60 -11.26 -18.13
N PRO A 39 -3.09 -12.29 -18.83
CA PRO A 39 -1.69 -12.32 -19.29
C PRO A 39 -1.28 -11.09 -20.14
N ASP A 40 -2.26 -10.42 -20.77
CA ASP A 40 -2.04 -9.22 -21.59
C ASP A 40 -1.89 -7.93 -20.77
N ASN A 41 -2.47 -7.89 -19.55
CA ASN A 41 -2.42 -6.73 -18.65
C ASN A 41 -1.26 -6.80 -17.65
N LEU A 42 -0.48 -7.88 -17.67
CA LEU A 42 0.64 -8.16 -16.76
C LEU A 42 1.98 -8.17 -17.50
N HIS A 43 3.03 -7.71 -16.84
CA HIS A 43 4.38 -7.82 -17.36
C HIS A 43 4.81 -9.28 -17.50
N LYS A 44 5.38 -9.65 -18.65
CA LYS A 44 5.78 -11.05 -18.93
C LYS A 44 7.05 -11.49 -18.18
N GLN A 45 7.82 -10.55 -17.63
CA GLN A 45 9.08 -10.81 -16.95
C GLN A 45 8.87 -11.17 -15.47
N LEU A 46 8.34 -12.37 -15.19
CA LEU A 46 8.01 -12.82 -13.83
C LEU A 46 9.20 -12.75 -12.86
N HIS A 47 10.42 -12.97 -13.34
CA HIS A 47 11.65 -12.89 -12.52
C HIS A 47 11.97 -11.48 -12.02
N LYS A 48 11.32 -10.43 -12.55
CA LYS A 48 11.47 -9.04 -12.10
C LYS A 48 10.36 -8.59 -11.15
N TYR A 49 9.42 -9.47 -10.83
CA TYR A 49 8.31 -9.12 -9.97
C TYR A 49 8.81 -8.84 -8.55
N THR A 50 8.36 -7.72 -7.99
CA THR A 50 8.59 -7.36 -6.60
C THR A 50 7.26 -7.00 -5.94
N ILE A 51 7.32 -6.57 -4.67
CA ILE A 51 6.14 -6.02 -3.99
C ILE A 51 5.62 -4.76 -4.71
N ASP A 52 6.48 -4.01 -5.42
CA ASP A 52 6.07 -2.84 -6.19
C ASP A 52 5.11 -3.25 -7.32
N PRO A 53 3.85 -2.76 -7.33
CA PRO A 53 2.86 -3.12 -8.33
C PRO A 53 3.25 -2.74 -9.76
N ARG A 54 4.13 -1.74 -9.96
CA ARG A 54 4.62 -1.33 -11.28
C ARG A 54 5.50 -2.37 -11.96
N THR A 55 6.07 -3.30 -11.19
CA THR A 55 6.84 -4.41 -11.75
C THR A 55 5.95 -5.52 -12.32
N ARG A 56 4.64 -5.45 -12.05
CA ARG A 56 3.66 -6.53 -12.31
C ARG A 56 2.56 -6.10 -13.26
N TYR A 57 1.93 -4.94 -13.02
CA TYR A 57 0.84 -4.42 -13.84
C TYR A 57 1.40 -3.46 -14.90
N ILE A 58 0.99 -3.63 -16.16
CA ILE A 58 1.45 -2.79 -17.27
C ILE A 58 0.90 -1.37 -17.18
N SER A 59 -0.38 -1.24 -16.82
CA SER A 59 -1.02 0.04 -16.51
C SER A 59 -1.40 0.04 -15.03
N LEU A 60 -0.85 0.98 -14.28
CA LEU A 60 -1.15 1.15 -12.86
C LEU A 60 -1.98 2.43 -12.68
N GLU A 61 -3.27 2.33 -12.98
CA GLU A 61 -4.21 3.44 -12.79
C GLU A 61 -4.77 3.41 -11.37
N MET A 62 -4.42 4.43 -10.58
CA MET A 62 -4.98 4.64 -9.25
C MET A 62 -6.34 5.34 -9.37
N THR A 63 -7.38 4.55 -9.66
CA THR A 63 -8.73 5.06 -9.98
C THR A 63 -9.60 5.32 -8.76
N VAL A 64 -9.24 4.77 -7.59
CA VAL A 64 -10.03 4.89 -6.36
C VAL A 64 -9.51 6.05 -5.53
N GLN A 65 -10.42 6.92 -5.10
CA GLN A 65 -10.10 8.05 -4.24
C GLN A 65 -10.33 7.73 -2.76
N PRO A 66 -9.57 8.38 -1.84
CA PRO A 66 -9.69 8.15 -0.38
C PRO A 66 -11.10 8.28 0.20
N HIS A 67 -11.93 9.19 -0.31
CA HIS A 67 -13.31 9.32 0.14
C HIS A 67 -14.20 8.13 -0.22
N GLU A 68 -13.94 7.46 -1.36
CA GLU A 68 -14.71 6.30 -1.82
C GLU A 68 -14.52 5.07 -0.92
N VAL A 69 -13.39 5.00 -0.20
CA VAL A 69 -13.02 3.86 0.67
C VAL A 69 -13.16 4.16 2.16
N SER A 70 -13.68 5.34 2.52
CA SER A 70 -13.86 5.75 3.92
C SER A 70 -14.70 4.75 4.73
N HIS A 71 -15.70 4.13 4.09
CA HIS A 71 -16.57 3.12 4.68
C HIS A 71 -15.86 1.79 5.03
N LEU A 72 -14.62 1.58 4.56
CA LEU A 72 -13.81 0.41 4.91
C LEU A 72 -13.10 0.56 6.27
N VAL A 73 -13.08 1.76 6.85
CA VAL A 73 -12.46 2.01 8.16
C VAL A 73 -13.52 2.04 9.24
N ASP A 74 -13.37 1.10 10.18
CA ASP A 74 -14.08 1.11 11.44
C ASP A 74 -13.30 1.98 12.44
N THR A 75 -13.91 3.09 12.88
CA THR A 75 -13.32 4.04 13.84
C THR A 75 -14.41 4.61 14.73
N ASP A 76 -14.06 4.79 16.01
CA ASP A 76 -14.86 5.47 17.02
C ASP A 76 -14.98 6.99 16.78
N ASN A 77 -14.10 7.56 15.94
CA ASN A 77 -14.09 8.98 15.62
C ASN A 77 -14.00 9.23 14.09
N PRO A 78 -15.13 9.10 13.36
CA PRO A 78 -15.16 9.26 11.91
C PRO A 78 -14.79 10.67 11.43
N ARG A 79 -14.82 11.69 12.30
CA ARG A 79 -14.42 13.05 11.96
C ARG A 79 -12.91 13.22 11.79
N ASN A 80 -12.11 12.31 12.37
CA ASN A 80 -10.66 12.33 12.26
C ASN A 80 -10.13 11.60 11.02
N VAL A 81 -11.02 11.04 10.19
CA VAL A 81 -10.63 10.33 8.98
C VAL A 81 -10.35 11.35 7.85
N GLU A 82 -9.08 11.45 7.45
CA GLU A 82 -8.68 12.33 6.35
C GLU A 82 -9.04 11.75 4.98
N THR A 83 -10.23 12.07 4.46
CA THR A 83 -10.72 11.59 3.15
C THR A 83 -10.36 12.48 1.96
N ASN A 84 -9.90 13.71 2.22
CA ASN A 84 -9.69 14.73 1.17
C ASN A 84 -8.24 14.83 0.68
N LYS A 85 -7.33 14.06 1.29
CA LYS A 85 -5.94 14.00 0.83
C LYS A 85 -5.92 13.33 -0.55
N PRO A 86 -5.44 13.98 -1.62
CA PRO A 86 -5.35 13.33 -2.93
C PRO A 86 -4.28 12.24 -2.91
N LEU A 87 -4.44 11.26 -3.80
CA LEU A 87 -3.41 10.25 -4.03
C LEU A 87 -2.11 10.93 -4.50
N PRO A 88 -0.95 10.54 -3.94
CA PRO A 88 0.32 11.08 -4.37
C PRO A 88 0.58 10.66 -5.82
N LEU A 89 1.08 11.60 -6.63
CA LEU A 89 1.71 11.25 -7.90
C LEU A 89 2.98 10.45 -7.55
N ARG A 90 2.93 9.12 -7.69
CA ARG A 90 4.12 8.28 -7.53
C ARG A 90 5.02 8.46 -8.74
N VAL A 91 5.74 9.57 -8.75
CA VAL A 91 6.86 9.80 -9.67
C VAL A 91 7.94 8.75 -9.37
N ASP A 92 8.63 8.30 -10.41
CA ASP A 92 9.59 7.18 -10.45
C ASP A 92 10.68 7.19 -9.36
N SER A 93 10.86 8.33 -8.68
CA SER A 93 11.77 8.53 -7.56
C SER A 93 11.15 8.09 -6.23
N ASN A 94 11.00 6.78 -6.00
CA ASN A 94 11.08 6.31 -4.62
C ASN A 94 12.56 6.43 -4.25
N PRO A 95 12.98 7.27 -3.28
CA PRO A 95 14.32 7.13 -2.74
C PRO A 95 14.42 5.68 -2.28
N ALA A 96 15.52 5.02 -2.62
CA ALA A 96 15.80 3.68 -2.16
C ALA A 96 15.91 3.72 -0.63
N VAL A 97 14.77 3.69 0.07
CA VAL A 97 14.71 3.24 1.45
C VAL A 97 15.20 1.81 1.32
N THR A 98 16.48 1.64 1.61
CA THR A 98 17.15 0.36 1.48
C THR A 98 16.38 -0.65 2.30
N ASP A 99 16.31 -1.90 1.84
CA ASP A 99 15.53 -2.94 2.51
C ASP A 99 15.86 -3.02 4.02
N ALA A 100 17.09 -2.64 4.41
CA ALA A 100 17.54 -2.50 5.80
C ALA A 100 16.78 -1.44 6.62
N GLU A 101 16.51 -0.25 6.09
CA GLU A 101 15.77 0.80 6.80
C GLU A 101 14.30 0.41 7.00
N PHE A 102 13.70 -0.24 6.00
CA PHE A 102 12.36 -0.80 6.12
C PHE A 102 12.33 -1.90 7.19
N ILE A 103 13.26 -2.87 7.13
CA ILE A 103 13.33 -3.97 8.10
C ILE A 103 13.53 -3.43 9.51
N ALA A 104 14.41 -2.43 9.71
CA ALA A 104 14.63 -1.82 11.01
C ALA A 104 13.37 -1.15 11.57
N LYS A 105 12.66 -0.35 10.75
CA LYS A 105 11.39 0.29 11.14
C LYS A 105 10.29 -0.73 11.42
N PHE A 106 10.19 -1.76 10.59
CA PHE A 106 9.21 -2.84 10.74
C PHE A 106 9.44 -3.65 12.02
N ILE A 107 10.69 -4.04 12.31
CA ILE A 107 11.04 -4.75 13.55
C ILE A 107 10.77 -3.87 14.76
N PHE A 108 11.18 -2.60 14.72
CA PHE A 108 10.92 -1.66 15.80
C PHE A 108 9.42 -1.54 16.08
N TRP A 109 8.60 -1.34 15.04
CA TRP A 109 7.15 -1.30 15.17
C TRP A 109 6.58 -2.62 15.70
N PHE A 110 7.02 -3.77 15.18
CA PHE A 110 6.54 -5.10 15.56
C PHE A 110 6.80 -5.37 17.04
N ILE A 111 8.00 -5.06 17.53
CA ILE A 111 8.34 -5.19 18.95
C ILE A 111 7.46 -4.27 19.80
N ASN A 112 7.33 -2.99 19.46
CA ASN A 112 6.55 -2.05 20.28
C ASN A 112 5.04 -2.33 20.27
N SER A 113 4.51 -2.91 19.19
CA SER A 113 3.07 -3.19 19.04
C SER A 113 2.64 -4.51 19.72
N PHE A 114 3.56 -5.46 19.86
CA PHE A 114 3.28 -6.76 20.49
C PHE A 114 3.86 -6.91 21.90
N ALA A 115 4.92 -6.19 22.27
CA ALA A 115 5.46 -6.20 23.64
C ALA A 115 4.62 -5.36 24.62
N ALA A 116 3.76 -4.47 24.15
CA ALA A 116 2.91 -3.62 25.00
C ALA A 116 1.64 -4.33 25.54
N ASN A 117 1.38 -5.58 25.13
CA ASN A 117 0.20 -6.35 25.55
C ASN A 117 0.51 -7.49 26.55
N ASP A 118 1.74 -7.59 27.05
CA ASP A 118 2.15 -8.59 28.06
C ASP A 118 2.56 -7.92 29.40
N ILE A 119 1.62 -7.24 30.09
CA ILE A 119 1.65 -6.98 31.55
C ILE A 119 0.22 -7.00 32.10
#